data_AF-A0A2A2EH61-F1
#
_entry.id   AF-A0A2A2EH61-F1
#
_cell.length_a   1.000
_cell.length_b   1.000
_cell.length_c   1.000
_cell.angle_alpha   90.00
_cell.angle_beta   90.00
_cell.angle_gamma   90.00
#
_symmetry.space_group_name_H-M   'P 1'
#
loop_
_entity.id
_entity.type
_entity.pdbx_description
1 polymer ?
#
loop_
_entity_poly.entity_id
_entity_poly.type
_entity_poly.pdbx_seq_one_letter_code
_entity_poly.pdbx_strand_id
1 'polypeptide(L)' 'MGWFSDDERYRVKVKHMFQQDEVLASGVSKEEAERIRRDYTGPGTVIVEPC' A
#
# COMPACT_ATOMS: atom_id res chain seq x y z
N MET A 1 -23.34 -14.04 14.59
CA MET A 1 -21.86 -13.93 14.66
C MET A 1 -21.38 -13.42 13.32
N GLY A 2 -21.24 -12.11 13.15
CA GLY A 2 -20.61 -11.50 11.97
C GLY A 2 -19.23 -11.00 12.38
N TRP A 3 -18.24 -11.87 12.36
CA TRP A 3 -16.85 -11.56 12.66
C TRP A 3 -16.12 -11.38 11.34
N PHE A 4 -15.99 -10.14 10.84
CA PHE A 4 -14.94 -9.68 9.92
C PHE A 4 -15.17 -8.17 9.72
N SER A 5 -14.91 -7.38 10.76
CA SER A 5 -14.75 -5.93 10.65
C SER A 5 -13.39 -5.57 11.20
N ASP A 6 -12.38 -6.21 10.63
CA ASP A 6 -11.02 -5.70 10.67
C ASP A 6 -10.83 -5.02 9.31
N ASP A 7 -11.40 -3.82 9.18
CA ASP A 7 -11.06 -2.89 8.10
C ASP A 7 -9.64 -2.39 8.38
N GLU A 8 -8.67 -3.31 8.41
CA GLU A 8 -7.25 -2.98 8.46
C GLU A 8 -6.97 -2.13 7.24
N ARG A 9 -6.71 -0.86 7.52
CA ARG A 9 -6.44 0.14 6.52
C ARG A 9 -4.94 0.09 6.26
N TYR A 10 -4.56 -0.03 5.00
CA TYR A 10 -3.18 -0.12 4.57
C TYR A 10 -2.77 1.18 3.85
N ARG A 11 -1.48 1.46 3.89
CA ARG A 11 -0.83 2.50 3.12
C ARG A 11 0.20 1.85 2.20
N VAL A 12 0.21 2.31 0.96
CA VAL A 12 1.17 1.91 -0.06
C VAL A 12 2.12 3.05 -0.30
N LYS A 13 3.42 2.80 -0.09
CA LYS A 13 4.48 3.76 -0.36
C LYS A 13 5.50 3.14 -1.30
N VAL A 14 6.14 3.95 -2.12
CA VAL A 14 7.30 3.57 -2.92
C VAL A 14 8.52 4.17 -2.28
N LYS A 15 9.48 3.30 -1.93
CA LYS A 15 10.81 3.73 -1.52
C LYS A 15 11.72 3.81 -2.73
N HIS A 16 12.25 5.00 -2.97
CA HIS A 16 13.27 5.25 -3.98
C HIS A 16 14.65 5.27 -3.33
N MET A 17 15.68 4.77 -4.01
CA MET A 17 17.05 4.74 -3.46
C MET A 17 17.67 6.14 -3.30
N PHE A 18 17.26 7.11 -4.13
CA PHE A 18 17.85 8.44 -4.21
C PHE A 18 16.82 9.57 -4.15
N GLN A 19 15.54 9.24 -3.96
CA GLN A 19 14.45 10.21 -3.88
C GLN A 19 13.65 9.98 -2.59
N GLN A 20 12.80 10.96 -2.24
CA GLN A 20 11.91 10.81 -1.09
C GLN A 20 10.88 9.70 -1.32
N ASP A 21 10.41 9.12 -0.22
CA ASP A 21 9.35 8.11 -0.24
C ASP A 21 8.07 8.72 -0.84
N GLU A 22 7.53 8.08 -1.89
CA GLU A 22 6.30 8.50 -2.55
C GLU A 22 5.11 7.72 -1.97
N VAL A 23 4.05 8.40 -1.53
CA VAL A 23 2.84 7.73 -1.05
C VAL A 23 1.86 7.59 -2.21
N LEU A 24 1.62 6.36 -2.65
CA LEU A 24 0.69 6.08 -3.75
C LEU A 24 -0.76 6.07 -3.26
N ALA A 25 -1.01 5.45 -2.11
CA ALA A 25 -2.34 5.36 -1.53
C ALA A 25 -2.27 5.22 -0.01
N SER A 26 -3.29 5.69 0.69
CA SER A 26 -3.39 5.63 2.15
C SER A 26 -4.83 5.36 2.56
N GLY A 27 -5.02 4.48 3.54
CA GLY A 27 -6.36 4.16 4.02
C GLY A 27 -7.13 3.24 3.07
N VAL A 28 -6.44 2.41 2.31
CA VAL A 28 -7.02 1.45 1.36
C VAL A 28 -7.13 0.07 2.00
N SER A 29 -8.00 -0.79 1.47
CA SER A 29 -8.06 -2.18 1.90
C SER A 29 -6.79 -2.94 1.50
N LYS A 30 -6.53 -4.08 2.14
CA LYS A 30 -5.41 -4.96 1.78
C LYS A 30 -5.43 -5.38 0.31
N GLU A 31 -6.62 -5.69 -0.21
CA GLU A 31 -6.80 -6.14 -1.58
C GLU A 31 -6.45 -5.03 -2.59
N GLU A 32 -6.85 -3.79 -2.28
CA GLU A 32 -6.52 -2.63 -3.10
C GLU A 32 -5.03 -2.26 -2.99
N ALA A 33 -4.42 -2.38 -1.80
CA ALA A 33 -2.99 -2.19 -1.61
C ALA A 33 -2.15 -3.19 -2.43
N GLU A 34 -2.54 -4.46 -2.45
CA GLU A 34 -1.89 -5.51 -3.25
C GLU A 34 -2.10 -5.30 -4.76
N ARG A 35 -3.25 -4.78 -5.17
CA ARG A 35 -3.50 -4.39 -6.57
C ARG A 35 -2.54 -3.28 -6.99
N ILE A 36 -2.47 -2.19 -6.22
CA ILE A 36 -1.56 -1.06 -6.50
C ILE A 36 -0.11 -1.55 -6.58
N ARG A 37 0.29 -2.46 -5.69
CA ARG A 37 1.63 -3.07 -5.72
C ARG A 37 1.92 -3.84 -7.00
N ARG A 38 0.91 -4.54 -7.56
CA ARG A 38 1.05 -5.31 -8.81
C ARG A 38 1.04 -4.42 -10.05
N ASP A 39 0.20 -3.39 -10.05
CA ASP A 39 0.07 -2.45 -11.16
C ASP A 39 1.23 -1.42 -11.21
N TYR A 40 1.95 -1.23 -10.10
CA TYR A 40 3.09 -0.32 -10.08
C TYR A 40 4.27 -0.85 -10.90
N THR A 41 4.58 -0.13 -11.98
CA THR A 41 5.68 -0.43 -12.92
C THR A 41 6.81 0.60 -12.86
N GLY A 42 6.75 1.53 -11.90
CA GLY A 42 7.73 2.61 -11.74
C GLY A 42 9.04 2.16 -11.07
N PRO A 43 10.06 3.03 -11.07
CA PRO A 43 11.33 2.75 -10.42
C PRO A 43 11.21 2.88 -8.90
N GLY A 44 11.41 1.80 -8.14
CA GLY A 44 11.42 1.82 -6.67
C GLY A 44 10.90 0.53 -6.06
N THR A 45 10.92 0.44 -4.73
CA THR A 45 10.36 -0.70 -4.01
C THR A 45 9.03 -0.32 -3.40
N VAL A 46 7.95 -0.97 -3.82
CA VAL A 46 6.63 -0.80 -3.21
C VAL A 46 6.60 -1.49 -1.84
N ILE A 47 6.26 -0.74 -0.82
CA ILE A 47 6.07 -1.18 0.57
C ILE A 47 4.60 -1.00 0.92
N VAL A 48 3.99 -2.05 1.48
CA VAL A 48 2.63 -2.04 2.02
C VAL A 48 2.72 -2.11 3.53
N GLU A 49 2.17 -1.10 4.22
CA GLU A 49 2.26 -0.93 5.67
C GLU A 49 0.84 -0.78 6.25
N PRO A 50 0.49 -1.40 7.38
CA PRO A 50 -0.75 -1.09 8.08
C PRO A 50 -0.70 0.37 8.61
N CYS A 51 -1.86 1.04 8.60
CA CYS A 51 -2.05 2.41 9.10
C CYS A 51 -2.33 2.44 10.60
#